data_AF-A0A923PY33-F1
#
_entry.id   AF-A0A923PY33-F1
#
_cell.length_a   1.000
_cell.length_b   1.000
_cell.length_c   1.000
_cell.angle_alpha   90.00
_cell.angle_beta   90.00
_cell.angle_gamma   90.00
#
_symmetry.space_group_name_H-M   'P 1'
#
loop_
_entity.id
_entity.type
_entity.pdbx_description
1 polymer ?
#
loop_
_entity_poly.entity_id
_entity_poly.type
_entity_poly.pdbx_seq_one_letter_code
_entity_poly.pdbx_strand_id
1 'polypeptide(L)'
;MTRFLFPLPRLIALVVALTAATLAQEVQQHGLVLETWVRDTFFDGYQPASYTQKWDIPAAANKLHGGVPVNPKAAKYGTPVDLGDALRQIKIDEPFILVIGYWRQEGDVKRFVNIVAPRIDPAAWKKLFGPVTLADVRRLDAVIKDKSLTPEAARAAALKIKNAPPFSESIIVFNPKIDSKTQRRLQCSLRFADVFKHLVPGGNPTVQEVATLWGVPFPQTVASKPRTFSK
;
A
#
# COMPACT_ATOMS: atom_id res chain seq x y z
N MET A 1 35.65 19.57 -60.16
CA MET A 1 34.68 18.47 -59.91
C MET A 1 35.35 17.49 -58.96
N THR A 2 34.93 17.18 -57.74
CA THR A 2 33.82 17.59 -56.88
C THR A 2 34.28 17.20 -55.47
N ARG A 3 34.15 18.10 -54.49
CA ARG A 3 34.52 17.89 -53.08
C ARG A 3 33.61 16.82 -52.46
N PHE A 4 34.15 15.87 -51.68
CA PHE A 4 33.36 15.11 -50.72
C PHE A 4 33.85 15.41 -49.30
N LEU A 5 32.92 15.94 -48.51
CA LEU A 5 33.08 16.32 -47.11
C LEU A 5 33.11 15.07 -46.20
N PHE A 6 33.99 15.10 -45.22
CA PHE A 6 33.80 14.39 -43.95
C PHE A 6 32.75 15.10 -43.09
N PRO A 7 32.00 14.37 -42.25
CA PRO A 7 31.66 14.91 -40.94
C PRO A 7 32.07 13.97 -39.79
N LEU A 8 32.72 14.57 -38.80
CA LEU A 8 33.00 14.05 -37.45
C LEU A 8 31.70 13.82 -36.64
N PRO A 9 31.74 13.07 -35.53
CA PRO A 9 30.56 12.67 -34.75
C PRO A 9 30.26 13.59 -33.55
N ARG A 10 29.05 13.41 -32.98
CA ARG A 10 28.56 13.85 -31.65
C ARG A 10 28.32 15.35 -31.44
N LEU A 11 27.07 15.72 -31.14
CA LEU A 11 26.72 16.46 -29.92
C LEU A 11 25.21 16.40 -29.62
N ILE A 12 24.88 15.71 -28.52
CA ILE A 12 23.94 16.08 -27.45
C ILE A 12 22.48 16.41 -27.82
N ALA A 13 21.58 15.48 -27.49
CA ALA A 13 20.26 15.80 -26.97
C ALA A 13 19.93 14.82 -25.83
N LEU A 14 20.42 15.11 -24.62
CA LEU A 14 19.99 14.45 -23.40
C LEU A 14 19.55 15.52 -22.39
N VAL A 15 18.33 16.03 -22.58
CA VAL A 15 17.62 16.76 -21.52
C VAL A 15 16.16 16.30 -21.57
N VAL A 16 15.57 16.19 -20.38
CA VAL A 16 14.20 15.75 -20.06
C VAL A 16 14.05 14.27 -19.70
N ALA A 17 14.67 13.86 -18.59
CA ALA A 17 14.22 12.68 -17.84
C ALA A 17 14.36 12.83 -16.31
N LEU A 18 14.38 14.07 -15.78
CA LEU A 18 14.62 14.34 -14.35
C LEU A 18 13.43 14.96 -13.60
N THR A 19 12.33 15.31 -14.27
CA THR A 19 11.18 15.96 -13.62
C THR A 19 10.03 15.01 -13.25
N ALA A 20 10.05 13.75 -13.71
CA ALA A 20 9.02 12.76 -13.37
C ALA A 20 9.28 12.04 -12.04
N ALA A 21 10.54 11.97 -11.60
CA ALA A 21 10.92 11.28 -10.36
C ALA A 21 10.50 12.05 -9.10
N THR A 22 10.51 13.38 -9.14
CA THR A 22 10.20 14.24 -7.98
C THR A 22 8.71 14.23 -7.62
N LEU A 23 7.82 14.12 -8.61
CA LEU A 23 6.36 14.08 -8.36
C LEU A 23 5.90 12.73 -7.78
N ALA A 24 6.53 11.62 -8.15
CA ALA A 24 6.19 10.31 -7.57
C ALA A 24 6.62 10.20 -6.10
N GLN A 25 7.70 10.90 -5.73
CA GLN A 25 8.28 10.86 -4.40
C GLN A 25 7.43 11.58 -3.35
N GLU A 26 6.65 12.60 -3.74
CA GLU A 26 5.75 13.34 -2.84
C GLU A 26 4.48 12.54 -2.46
N VAL A 27 4.02 11.62 -3.33
CA VAL A 27 2.73 10.93 -3.19
C VAL A 27 2.67 9.93 -2.04
N GLN A 28 3.82 9.47 -1.51
CA GLN A 28 3.89 8.42 -0.48
C GLN A 28 4.77 8.73 0.73
N GLN A 29 5.25 9.98 0.89
CA GLN A 29 6.24 10.33 1.93
C GLN A 29 5.81 9.93 3.35
N HIS A 30 4.55 10.16 3.72
CA HIS A 30 4.04 9.82 5.06
C HIS A 30 4.02 8.31 5.34
N GLY A 31 3.80 7.48 4.32
CA GLY A 31 3.93 6.03 4.46
C GLY A 31 5.39 5.62 4.68
N LEU A 32 6.30 6.19 3.89
CA LEU A 32 7.74 5.96 4.02
C LEU A 32 8.29 6.44 5.36
N VAL A 33 7.79 7.57 5.88
CA VAL A 33 8.19 8.11 7.18
C VAL A 33 7.77 7.18 8.32
N LEU A 34 6.53 6.68 8.30
CA LEU A 34 6.10 5.67 9.28
C LEU A 34 6.95 4.41 9.16
N GLU A 35 7.12 3.87 7.96
CA GLU A 35 7.91 2.65 7.73
C GLU A 35 9.36 2.80 8.21
N THR A 36 9.99 3.92 7.89
CA THR A 36 11.37 4.22 8.31
C THR A 36 11.46 4.32 9.83
N TRP A 37 10.57 5.07 10.47
CA TRP A 37 10.53 5.15 11.93
C TRP A 37 10.35 3.77 12.58
N VAL A 38 9.45 2.93 12.04
CA VAL A 38 9.24 1.57 12.55
C VAL A 38 10.55 0.75 12.45
N ARG A 39 11.22 0.78 11.30
CA ARG A 39 12.48 0.04 11.08
C ARG A 39 13.60 0.53 12.01
N ASP A 40 13.79 1.84 12.10
CA ASP A 40 14.86 2.46 12.87
C ASP A 40 14.67 2.26 14.38
N THR A 41 13.41 2.31 14.85
CA THR A 41 13.11 2.26 16.29
C THR A 41 13.06 0.83 16.83
N PHE A 42 12.55 -0.13 16.04
CA PHE A 42 12.23 -1.48 16.56
C PHE A 42 12.95 -2.63 15.86
N PHE A 43 13.63 -2.37 14.74
CA PHE A 43 14.20 -3.42 13.89
C PHE A 43 15.64 -3.11 13.47
N ASP A 44 16.43 -2.52 14.36
CA ASP A 44 17.87 -2.23 14.17
C ASP A 44 18.17 -1.44 12.88
N GLY A 45 17.24 -0.59 12.41
CA GLY A 45 17.40 0.16 11.16
C GLY A 45 17.37 -0.71 9.90
N TYR A 46 16.70 -1.86 9.94
CA TYR A 46 16.62 -2.82 8.83
C TYR A 46 16.37 -2.13 7.48
N GLN A 47 17.19 -2.48 6.48
CA GLN A 47 17.05 -2.00 5.11
C GLN A 47 16.55 -3.12 4.20
N PRO A 48 15.42 -2.94 3.49
CA PRO A 48 14.93 -3.87 2.49
C PRO A 48 15.99 -4.18 1.43
N ALA A 49 16.20 -5.46 1.14
CA ALA A 49 17.10 -5.87 0.05
C ALA A 49 16.52 -5.49 -1.32
N SER A 50 15.20 -5.43 -1.44
CA SER A 50 14.47 -5.02 -2.64
C SER A 50 13.10 -4.47 -2.26
N TYR A 51 12.61 -3.49 -3.00
CA TYR A 51 11.23 -2.99 -2.87
C TYR A 51 10.16 -4.05 -3.26
N THR A 52 10.56 -5.14 -3.92
CA THR A 52 9.65 -6.22 -4.33
C THR A 52 9.53 -7.36 -3.33
N GLN A 53 10.32 -7.32 -2.24
CA GLN A 53 10.35 -8.41 -1.26
C GLN A 53 8.96 -8.69 -0.63
N LYS A 54 8.81 -9.87 -0.03
CA LYS A 54 7.50 -10.32 0.47
C LYS A 54 6.94 -9.40 1.57
N TRP A 55 7.82 -9.00 2.49
CA TRP A 55 7.50 -8.27 3.71
C TRP A 55 8.40 -7.05 3.85
N ASP A 56 7.86 -5.93 4.31
CA ASP A 56 8.64 -4.71 4.55
C ASP A 56 9.74 -4.97 5.60
N ILE A 57 9.45 -5.77 6.64
CA ILE A 57 10.42 -6.29 7.60
C ILE A 57 10.23 -7.83 7.70
N PRO A 58 11.22 -8.66 7.35
CA PRO A 58 11.10 -10.11 7.43
C PRO A 58 11.19 -10.62 8.88
N ALA A 59 10.69 -11.83 9.13
CA ALA A 59 10.74 -12.50 10.43
C ALA A 59 12.15 -12.51 11.06
N ALA A 60 13.19 -12.77 10.26
CA ALA A 60 14.58 -12.82 10.71
C ALA A 60 15.10 -11.47 11.25
N ALA A 61 14.52 -10.34 10.82
CA ALA A 61 14.85 -9.01 11.34
C ALA A 61 14.06 -8.66 12.61
N ASN A 62 12.94 -9.35 12.88
CA ASN A 62 12.10 -9.12 14.04
C ASN A 62 12.51 -9.98 15.24
N LYS A 63 13.51 -9.51 16.01
CA LYS A 63 14.01 -10.21 17.20
C LYS A 63 13.17 -9.98 18.46
N LEU A 64 12.45 -8.86 18.54
CA LEU A 64 11.83 -8.38 19.77
C LEU A 64 10.30 -8.54 19.80
N HIS A 65 9.66 -8.74 18.66
CA HIS A 65 8.20 -8.79 18.52
C HIS A 65 7.73 -10.14 17.95
N GLY A 66 8.27 -11.23 18.53
CA GLY A 66 7.77 -12.59 18.33
C GLY A 66 8.20 -13.27 17.02
N GLY A 67 9.27 -12.82 16.38
CA GLY A 67 9.90 -13.56 15.27
C GLY A 67 9.03 -13.70 14.03
N VAL A 68 8.08 -12.79 13.81
CA VAL A 68 7.18 -12.81 12.64
C VAL A 68 7.42 -11.61 11.73
N PRO A 69 7.07 -11.70 10.43
CA PRO A 69 7.20 -10.57 9.53
C PRO A 69 6.34 -9.38 9.98
N VAL A 70 6.77 -8.16 9.65
CA VAL A 70 6.08 -6.91 9.98
C VAL A 70 5.84 -6.10 8.72
N ASN A 71 4.65 -5.54 8.60
CA ASN A 71 4.19 -4.81 7.42
C ASN A 71 3.59 -3.47 7.85
N PRO A 72 4.35 -2.36 7.83
CA PRO A 72 3.84 -1.04 8.14
C PRO A 72 2.95 -0.49 7.03
N LYS A 73 1.85 0.16 7.41
CA LYS A 73 0.90 0.84 6.52
C LYS A 73 0.46 2.15 7.14
N ALA A 74 0.43 3.20 6.32
CA ALA A 74 -0.12 4.49 6.71
C ALA A 74 -1.44 4.72 5.98
N ALA A 75 -2.45 5.20 6.71
CA ALA A 75 -3.77 5.53 6.15
C ALA A 75 -4.31 6.83 6.75
N LYS A 76 -5.19 7.52 6.04
CA LYS A 76 -5.88 8.67 6.63
C LYS A 76 -6.85 8.14 7.71
N TYR A 77 -6.91 8.81 8.85
CA TYR A 77 -7.81 8.47 9.94
C TYR A 77 -9.27 8.40 9.47
N GLY A 78 -9.96 7.31 9.82
CA GLY A 78 -11.33 7.03 9.39
C GLY A 78 -11.46 6.48 7.95
N THR A 79 -10.37 6.29 7.22
CA THR A 79 -10.39 5.74 5.85
C THR A 79 -9.85 4.31 5.80
N PRO A 80 -10.14 3.53 4.73
CA PRO A 80 -9.57 2.20 4.55
C PRO A 80 -8.05 2.19 4.53
N VAL A 81 -7.47 1.08 4.98
CA VAL A 81 -6.03 0.79 4.90
C VAL A 81 -5.78 0.02 3.62
N ASP A 82 -4.95 0.57 2.74
CA ASP A 82 -4.53 -0.11 1.50
C ASP A 82 -3.51 -1.21 1.80
N LEU A 83 -3.73 -2.42 1.28
CA LEU A 83 -2.92 -3.62 1.57
C LEU A 83 -2.03 -4.06 0.40
N GLY A 84 -2.07 -3.36 -0.73
CA GLY A 84 -1.32 -3.73 -1.93
C GLY A 84 -2.00 -4.82 -2.75
N ASP A 85 -1.20 -5.67 -3.42
CA ASP A 85 -1.66 -6.65 -4.41
C ASP A 85 -2.53 -7.77 -3.79
N ALA A 86 -3.75 -7.95 -4.29
CA ALA A 86 -4.70 -8.89 -3.71
C ALA A 86 -4.30 -10.36 -3.88
N LEU A 87 -3.59 -10.71 -4.97
CA LEU A 87 -3.09 -12.07 -5.21
C LEU A 87 -1.99 -12.45 -4.22
N ARG A 88 -1.17 -11.49 -3.79
CA ARG A 88 -0.20 -11.68 -2.71
C ARG A 88 -0.89 -11.81 -1.36
N GLN A 89 -1.86 -10.94 -1.08
CA GLN A 89 -2.53 -10.89 0.23
C GLN A 89 -3.33 -12.17 0.54
N ILE A 90 -4.07 -12.72 -0.43
CA ILE A 90 -4.87 -13.95 -0.21
C ILE A 90 -4.00 -15.20 0.01
N LYS A 91 -2.73 -15.17 -0.37
CA LYS A 91 -1.78 -16.29 -0.22
C LYS A 91 -1.04 -16.28 1.12
N ILE A 92 -1.23 -15.27 1.96
CA ILE A 92 -0.55 -15.22 3.25
C ILE A 92 -1.07 -16.37 4.13
N ASP A 93 -0.13 -17.23 4.50
CA ASP A 93 -0.34 -18.47 5.24
C ASP A 93 0.56 -18.57 6.49
N GLU A 94 1.27 -17.49 6.82
CA GLU A 94 2.12 -17.34 8.00
C GLU A 94 1.64 -16.17 8.88
N PRO A 95 1.86 -16.22 10.21
CA PRO A 95 1.51 -15.10 11.08
C PRO A 95 2.39 -13.88 10.78
N PHE A 96 1.85 -12.68 10.96
CA PHE A 96 2.56 -11.42 10.74
C PHE A 96 2.02 -10.30 11.63
N ILE A 97 2.74 -9.20 11.74
CA ILE A 97 2.27 -7.97 12.39
C ILE A 97 1.93 -6.94 11.31
N LEU A 98 0.73 -6.40 11.37
CA LEU A 98 0.31 -5.28 10.52
C LEU A 98 0.37 -4.00 11.36
N VAL A 99 1.43 -3.21 11.20
CA VAL A 99 1.50 -1.90 11.87
C VAL A 99 0.70 -0.91 11.04
N ILE A 100 -0.33 -0.29 11.63
CA ILE A 100 -1.19 0.67 10.95
C ILE A 100 -1.08 2.00 11.68
N GLY A 101 -0.51 3.00 11.00
CA GLY A 101 -0.53 4.38 11.46
C GLY A 101 -1.63 5.17 10.76
N TYR A 102 -2.55 5.74 11.52
CA TYR A 102 -3.59 6.62 11.03
C TYR A 102 -3.19 8.08 11.20
N TRP A 103 -3.23 8.85 10.13
CA TRP A 103 -2.89 10.28 10.14
C TRP A 103 -4.09 11.19 9.85
N ARG A 104 -4.05 12.41 10.38
CA ARG A 104 -4.94 13.52 9.99
C ARG A 104 -4.14 14.60 9.28
N GLN A 105 -4.78 15.28 8.34
CA GLN A 105 -4.23 16.50 7.74
C GLN A 105 -4.56 17.66 8.67
N GLU A 106 -3.55 18.37 9.13
CA GLU A 106 -3.66 19.54 10.01
C GLU A 106 -2.85 20.67 9.36
N GLY A 107 -3.51 21.56 8.63
CA GLY A 107 -2.84 22.55 7.77
C GLY A 107 -1.92 21.86 6.74
N ASP A 108 -0.65 22.23 6.75
CA ASP A 108 0.40 21.71 5.86
C ASP A 108 1.15 20.50 6.41
N VAL A 109 0.69 19.93 7.53
CA VAL A 109 1.29 18.73 8.12
C VAL A 109 0.31 17.57 8.23
N LYS A 110 0.86 16.36 8.20
CA LYS A 110 0.16 15.13 8.57
C LYS A 110 0.61 14.70 9.95
N ARG A 111 -0.32 14.69 10.90
CA ARG A 111 -0.09 14.19 12.26
C ARG A 111 -0.63 12.78 12.38
N PHE A 112 0.18 11.84 12.86
CA PHE A 112 -0.32 10.52 13.22
C PHE A 112 -1.08 10.60 14.54
N VAL A 113 -2.32 10.12 14.52
CA VAL A 113 -3.29 10.28 15.61
C VAL A 113 -3.75 8.95 16.19
N ASN A 114 -3.35 7.83 15.63
CA ASN A 114 -3.61 6.51 16.18
C ASN A 114 -2.64 5.53 15.51
N ILE A 115 -1.99 4.67 16.28
CA ILE A 115 -1.16 3.58 15.75
C ILE A 115 -1.59 2.29 16.45
N VAL A 116 -1.80 1.24 15.65
CA VAL A 116 -2.08 -0.12 16.14
C VAL A 116 -1.16 -1.12 15.47
N ALA A 117 -0.86 -2.22 16.14
CA ALA A 117 0.00 -3.27 15.61
C ALA A 117 -0.52 -4.67 15.98
N PRO A 118 -1.69 -5.08 15.47
CA PRO A 118 -2.16 -6.43 15.65
C PRO A 118 -1.17 -7.45 15.09
N ARG A 119 -0.92 -8.50 15.88
CA ARG A 119 -0.43 -9.78 15.36
C ARG A 119 -1.61 -10.52 14.75
N ILE A 120 -1.47 -10.96 13.51
CA ILE A 120 -2.52 -11.57 12.71
C ILE A 120 -2.12 -13.00 12.42
N ASP A 121 -2.93 -13.95 12.89
CA ASP A 121 -2.78 -15.36 12.53
C ASP A 121 -3.41 -15.66 11.16
N PRO A 122 -2.89 -16.65 10.41
CA PRO A 122 -3.40 -16.99 9.08
C PRO A 122 -4.90 -17.28 9.05
N ALA A 123 -5.44 -17.92 10.09
CA ALA A 123 -6.86 -18.22 10.18
C ALA A 123 -7.72 -16.94 10.30
N ALA A 124 -7.27 -15.96 11.10
CA ALA A 124 -7.95 -14.67 11.21
C ALA A 124 -7.86 -13.88 9.89
N TRP A 125 -6.70 -13.91 9.24
CA TRP A 125 -6.51 -13.27 7.93
C TRP A 125 -7.43 -13.84 6.86
N LYS A 126 -7.47 -15.18 6.73
CA LYS A 126 -8.33 -15.89 5.77
C LYS A 126 -9.81 -15.58 5.97
N LYS A 127 -10.28 -15.46 7.22
CA LYS A 127 -11.67 -15.08 7.53
C LYS A 127 -12.06 -13.73 6.92
N LEU A 128 -11.12 -12.80 6.74
CA LEU A 128 -11.43 -11.49 6.14
C LEU A 128 -11.76 -11.58 4.64
N PHE A 129 -11.27 -12.60 3.94
CA PHE A 129 -11.61 -12.85 2.54
C PHE A 129 -12.96 -13.56 2.38
N GLY A 130 -13.54 -14.07 3.47
CA GLY A 130 -14.81 -14.79 3.45
C GLY A 130 -14.75 -15.99 2.49
N PRO A 131 -15.73 -16.14 1.58
CA PRO A 131 -15.77 -17.25 0.64
C PRO A 131 -14.89 -17.05 -0.61
N VAL A 132 -14.21 -15.91 -0.75
CA VAL A 132 -13.38 -15.63 -1.94
C VAL A 132 -12.17 -16.56 -1.98
N THR A 133 -12.02 -17.29 -3.10
CA THR A 133 -10.89 -18.20 -3.30
C THR A 133 -9.77 -17.54 -4.12
N LEU A 134 -8.57 -18.14 -4.12
CA LEU A 134 -7.49 -17.71 -5.01
C LEU A 134 -7.88 -17.79 -6.50
N ALA A 135 -8.72 -18.75 -6.88
CA ALA A 135 -9.21 -18.88 -8.25
C ALA A 135 -10.11 -17.69 -8.63
N ASP A 136 -10.97 -17.24 -7.71
CA ASP A 136 -11.79 -16.05 -7.90
C ASP A 136 -10.93 -14.80 -8.12
N VAL A 137 -9.93 -14.58 -7.25
CA VAL A 137 -9.03 -13.42 -7.36
C VAL A 137 -8.27 -13.45 -8.69
N ARG A 138 -7.80 -14.63 -9.14
CA ARG A 138 -7.15 -14.80 -10.45
C ARG A 138 -8.08 -14.45 -11.61
N ARG A 139 -9.35 -14.88 -11.55
CA ARG A 139 -10.36 -14.54 -12.57
C ARG A 139 -10.59 -13.04 -12.66
N LEU A 140 -10.73 -12.35 -11.53
CA LEU A 140 -10.87 -10.90 -11.51
C LEU A 140 -9.60 -10.20 -12.02
N ASP A 141 -8.41 -10.61 -11.57
CA ASP A 141 -7.13 -10.04 -12.03
C ASP A 141 -6.93 -10.22 -13.54
N ALA A 142 -7.31 -11.37 -14.10
CA ALA A 142 -7.24 -11.62 -15.54
C ALA A 142 -8.09 -10.63 -16.34
N VAL A 143 -9.34 -10.38 -15.92
CA VAL A 143 -10.22 -9.38 -16.56
C VAL A 143 -9.63 -7.98 -16.48
N ILE A 144 -9.05 -7.60 -15.35
CA ILE A 144 -8.40 -6.29 -15.18
C ILE A 144 -7.22 -6.15 -16.14
N LYS A 145 -6.41 -7.21 -16.28
CA LYS A 145 -5.19 -7.22 -17.09
C LYS A 145 -5.41 -7.50 -18.57
N ASP A 146 -6.64 -7.82 -18.99
CA ASP A 146 -6.96 -8.09 -20.38
C ASP A 146 -6.82 -6.83 -21.26
N LYS A 147 -5.73 -6.78 -22.03
CA LYS A 147 -5.40 -5.66 -22.91
C LYS A 147 -6.22 -5.63 -24.20
N SER A 148 -7.00 -6.67 -24.50
CA SER A 148 -7.94 -6.63 -25.63
C SER A 148 -9.15 -5.74 -25.33
N LEU A 149 -9.47 -5.50 -24.06
CA LEU A 149 -10.53 -4.61 -23.62
C LEU A 149 -10.06 -3.15 -23.54
N THR A 150 -10.93 -2.20 -23.88
CA THR A 150 -10.74 -0.79 -23.53
C THR A 150 -10.74 -0.62 -22.00
N PRO A 151 -10.09 0.42 -21.44
CA PRO A 151 -10.12 0.67 -20.00
C PRO A 151 -11.55 0.74 -19.43
N GLU A 152 -12.49 1.32 -20.16
CA GLU A 152 -13.90 1.47 -19.77
C GLU A 152 -14.58 0.10 -19.71
N ALA A 153 -14.41 -0.73 -20.74
CA ALA A 153 -14.96 -2.08 -20.77
C ALA A 153 -14.38 -2.97 -19.65
N ALA A 154 -13.06 -2.88 -19.41
CA ALA A 154 -12.40 -3.60 -18.33
C ALA A 154 -12.90 -3.15 -16.94
N ARG A 155 -13.13 -1.84 -16.73
CA ARG A 155 -13.74 -1.33 -15.48
C ARG A 155 -15.15 -1.85 -15.28
N ALA A 156 -15.99 -1.82 -16.30
CA ALA A 156 -17.36 -2.31 -16.22
C ALA A 156 -17.40 -3.82 -15.89
N ALA A 157 -16.56 -4.62 -16.58
CA ALA A 157 -16.46 -6.05 -16.33
C ALA A 157 -15.93 -6.35 -14.91
N ALA A 158 -14.88 -5.67 -14.47
CA ALA A 158 -14.32 -5.83 -13.13
C ALA A 158 -15.31 -5.42 -12.03
N LEU A 159 -16.08 -4.35 -12.24
CA LEU A 159 -17.12 -3.90 -11.31
C LEU A 159 -18.25 -4.93 -11.18
N LYS A 160 -18.70 -5.50 -12.31
CA LYS A 160 -19.71 -6.57 -12.32
C LYS A 160 -19.25 -7.78 -11.50
N ILE A 161 -18.00 -8.21 -11.67
CA ILE A 161 -17.44 -9.33 -10.91
C ILE A 161 -17.30 -8.99 -9.42
N LYS A 162 -16.73 -7.83 -9.09
CA LYS A 162 -16.51 -7.39 -7.71
C LYS A 162 -17.82 -7.25 -6.91
N ASN A 163 -18.90 -6.85 -7.55
CA ASN A 163 -20.18 -6.61 -6.88
C ASN A 163 -21.06 -7.87 -6.76
N ALA A 164 -20.59 -9.02 -7.22
CA ALA A 164 -21.29 -10.31 -7.11
C ALA A 164 -20.59 -11.26 -6.13
N PRO A 165 -21.30 -12.28 -5.59
CA PRO A 165 -20.66 -13.35 -4.83
C PRO A 165 -19.53 -14.04 -5.62
N PRO A 166 -18.43 -14.46 -4.97
CA PRO A 166 -18.18 -14.35 -3.53
C PRO A 166 -17.66 -12.98 -3.06
N PHE A 167 -17.32 -12.06 -3.98
CA PHE A 167 -16.65 -10.81 -3.65
C PHE A 167 -17.50 -9.85 -2.81
N SER A 168 -18.81 -9.82 -3.02
CA SER A 168 -19.75 -9.01 -2.23
C SER A 168 -19.86 -9.45 -0.77
N GLU A 169 -19.39 -10.66 -0.44
CA GLU A 169 -19.45 -11.26 0.91
C GLU A 169 -18.12 -11.17 1.67
N SER A 170 -17.07 -10.64 1.03
CA SER A 170 -15.75 -10.43 1.64
C SER A 170 -15.71 -9.17 2.50
N ILE A 171 -15.00 -9.24 3.63
CA ILE A 171 -14.67 -8.07 4.46
C ILE A 171 -13.57 -7.26 3.77
N ILE A 172 -12.56 -7.96 3.22
CA ILE A 172 -11.56 -7.35 2.33
C ILE A 172 -12.26 -6.76 1.11
N VAL A 173 -11.96 -5.49 0.82
CA VAL A 173 -12.47 -4.80 -0.35
C VAL A 173 -11.45 -4.92 -1.48
N PHE A 174 -11.86 -5.49 -2.60
CA PHE A 174 -11.05 -5.59 -3.82
C PHE A 174 -11.11 -4.27 -4.61
N ASN A 175 -9.96 -3.74 -5.02
CA ASN A 175 -9.83 -2.42 -5.64
C ASN A 175 -9.14 -2.56 -7.01
N PRO A 176 -9.89 -2.86 -8.08
CA PRO A 176 -9.38 -2.78 -9.45
C PRO A 176 -8.86 -1.36 -9.72
N LYS A 177 -7.57 -1.22 -10.03
CA LYS A 177 -6.96 0.04 -10.49
C LYS A 177 -6.68 -0.10 -11.98
N ILE A 178 -7.53 0.52 -12.78
CA ILE A 178 -7.47 0.56 -14.24
C ILE A 178 -7.42 2.03 -14.64
N ASP A 179 -6.24 2.53 -15.02
CA ASP A 179 -6.10 3.89 -15.58
C ASP A 179 -6.30 3.88 -17.11
N SER A 180 -6.40 5.07 -17.70
CA SER A 180 -6.59 5.23 -19.15
C SER A 180 -5.32 5.01 -19.98
N LYS A 181 -4.15 4.85 -19.34
CA LYS A 181 -2.84 4.78 -20.00
C LYS A 181 -2.34 3.35 -20.06
N THR A 182 -1.96 2.78 -18.92
CA THR A 182 -1.24 1.49 -18.86
C THR A 182 -1.45 0.72 -17.56
N GLN A 183 -1.84 1.37 -16.46
CA GLN A 183 -1.89 0.71 -15.17
C GLN A 183 -3.15 -0.15 -15.04
N ARG A 184 -2.92 -1.46 -14.89
CA ARG A 184 -3.93 -2.48 -14.61
C ARG A 184 -3.45 -3.38 -13.49
N ARG A 185 -3.97 -3.17 -12.28
CA ARG A 185 -3.59 -3.94 -11.08
C ARG A 185 -4.80 -4.18 -10.18
N LEU A 186 -4.83 -5.34 -9.55
CA LEU A 186 -5.82 -5.65 -8.52
C LEU A 186 -5.21 -5.43 -7.13
N GLN A 187 -5.63 -4.36 -6.46
CA GLN A 187 -5.27 -4.12 -5.06
C GLN A 187 -6.41 -4.52 -4.12
N CYS A 188 -6.15 -4.50 -2.82
CA CYS A 188 -7.20 -4.65 -1.83
C CYS A 188 -6.99 -3.71 -0.63
N SER A 189 -8.05 -3.51 0.15
CA SER A 189 -8.04 -2.70 1.36
C SER A 189 -8.94 -3.28 2.44
N LEU A 190 -8.74 -2.83 3.68
CA LEU A 190 -9.58 -3.13 4.82
C LEU A 190 -10.17 -1.84 5.38
N ARG A 191 -11.49 -1.81 5.64
CA ARG A 191 -12.16 -0.59 6.12
C ARG A 191 -11.70 -0.27 7.54
N PHE A 192 -11.69 1.02 7.89
CA PHE A 192 -11.28 1.48 9.22
C PHE A 192 -11.98 0.73 10.35
N ALA A 193 -13.31 0.66 10.31
CA ALA A 193 -14.10 -0.04 11.34
C ALA A 193 -13.77 -1.54 11.40
N ASP A 194 -13.48 -2.18 10.26
CA ASP A 194 -13.18 -3.60 10.20
C ASP A 194 -11.81 -3.94 10.80
N VAL A 195 -10.86 -3.00 10.80
CA VAL A 195 -9.58 -3.15 11.53
C VAL A 195 -9.85 -3.36 13.02
N PHE A 196 -10.60 -2.46 13.66
CA PHE A 196 -10.87 -2.53 15.09
C PHE A 196 -11.87 -3.64 15.45
N LYS A 197 -12.77 -3.98 14.53
CA LYS A 197 -13.71 -5.09 14.74
C LYS A 197 -13.03 -6.46 14.66
N HIS A 198 -12.14 -6.66 13.70
CA HIS A 198 -11.63 -8.00 13.37
C HIS A 198 -10.17 -8.24 13.70
N LEU A 199 -9.33 -7.20 13.70
CA LEU A 199 -7.88 -7.35 13.94
C LEU A 199 -7.46 -6.85 15.32
N VAL A 200 -8.14 -5.84 15.86
CA VAL A 200 -7.83 -5.26 17.18
C VAL A 200 -9.10 -5.21 18.05
N PRO A 201 -9.77 -6.35 18.32
CA PRO A 201 -10.97 -6.36 19.15
C PRO A 201 -10.68 -5.78 20.53
N GLY A 202 -11.49 -4.81 20.97
CA GLY A 202 -11.27 -4.05 22.20
C GLY A 202 -10.21 -2.95 22.10
N GLY A 203 -9.58 -2.77 20.94
CA GLY A 203 -8.67 -1.66 20.67
C GLY A 203 -9.39 -0.32 20.66
N ASN A 204 -8.66 0.76 20.93
CA ASN A 204 -9.19 2.10 20.94
C ASN A 204 -9.12 2.74 19.53
N PRO A 205 -10.25 2.95 18.83
CA PRO A 205 -10.25 3.60 17.52
C PRO A 205 -10.14 5.11 17.59
N THR A 206 -10.20 5.72 18.78
CA THR A 206 -10.23 7.19 18.91
C THR A 206 -8.89 7.84 18.58
N VAL A 207 -8.95 9.14 18.33
CA VAL A 207 -7.77 9.99 18.24
C VAL A 207 -7.02 9.96 19.56
N GLN A 208 -5.72 9.76 19.45
CA GLN A 208 -4.74 9.90 20.50
C GLN A 208 -4.06 11.26 20.34
N GLU A 209 -3.79 11.92 21.46
CA GLU A 209 -2.97 13.14 21.48
C GLU A 209 -1.56 12.83 20.98
N VAL A 210 -0.99 11.76 21.54
CA VAL A 210 0.30 11.18 21.14
C VAL A 210 0.06 9.73 20.71
N ALA A 211 0.21 9.46 19.41
CA ALA A 211 0.16 8.10 18.91
C ALA A 211 1.44 7.34 19.30
N THR A 212 1.29 6.13 19.82
CA THR A 212 2.43 5.30 20.27
C THR A 212 2.43 3.95 19.57
N LEU A 213 3.61 3.37 19.37
CA LEU A 213 3.78 1.96 18.99
C LEU A 213 4.63 1.29 20.08
N TRP A 214 4.10 0.23 20.69
CA TRP A 214 4.80 -0.52 21.75
C TRP A 214 5.39 0.37 22.85
N GLY A 215 4.65 1.41 23.26
CA GLY A 215 5.05 2.35 24.31
C GLY A 215 5.95 3.49 23.85
N VAL A 216 6.46 3.47 22.61
CA VAL A 216 7.30 4.56 22.08
C VAL A 216 6.43 5.56 21.31
N PRO A 217 6.47 6.86 21.66
CA PRO A 217 5.79 7.92 20.93
C PRO A 217 6.26 8.03 19.47
N PHE A 218 5.33 8.24 18.55
CA PHE A 218 5.65 8.64 17.19
C PHE A 218 6.03 10.13 17.16
N PRO A 219 7.30 10.49 16.88
CA PRO A 219 7.80 11.83 17.20
C PRO A 219 7.50 12.90 16.15
N GLN A 220 6.88 12.54 15.01
CA GLN A 220 6.90 13.39 13.81
C GLN A 220 5.51 13.87 13.37
N THR A 221 5.42 15.16 13.08
CA THR A 221 4.49 15.70 12.09
C THR A 221 5.17 15.64 10.72
N VAL A 222 4.54 15.01 9.73
CA VAL A 222 5.10 14.90 8.38
C VAL A 222 4.66 16.10 7.56
N ALA A 223 5.60 16.97 7.16
CA ALA A 223 5.30 18.06 6.24
C ALA A 223 4.72 17.50 4.93
N SER A 224 3.49 17.89 4.59
CA SER A 224 2.79 17.41 3.40
C SER A 224 1.62 18.34 3.13
N LYS A 225 1.73 19.19 2.10
CA LYS A 225 0.64 20.09 1.70
C LYS A 225 -0.59 19.29 1.22
N PRO A 226 -1.81 19.81 1.42
CA PRO A 226 -3.01 19.20 0.85
C PRO A 226 -2.93 19.10 -0.68
N ARG A 227 -3.47 18.00 -1.22
CA ARG A 227 -3.53 17.83 -2.68
C ARG A 227 -4.53 18.81 -3.29
N THR A 228 -4.10 19.56 -4.31
CA THR A 228 -4.97 20.24 -5.25
C THR A 228 -5.28 19.28 -6.40
N PHE A 229 -6.55 18.96 -6.60
CA PHE A 229 -7.00 18.25 -7.79
C PHE A 229 -7.49 19.30 -8.79
N SER A 230 -6.88 19.35 -9.98
CA SER A 230 -7.47 20.07 -11.11
C SER A 230 -8.83 19.43 -11.41
N LYS A 231 -9.89 20.23 -11.39
CA LYS A 231 -11.24 19.80 -11.77
C LYS A 231 -11.29 19.40 -13.23
#